data_AF-A0A0N7IF69-F1
#
_entry.id   AF-A0A0N7IF69-F1
#
_cell.length_a   1.000
_cell.length_b   1.000
_cell.length_c   1.000
_cell.angle_alpha   90.00
_cell.angle_beta   90.00
_cell.angle_gamma   90.00
#
_symmetry.space_group_name_H-M   'P 1'
#
loop_
_entity.id
_entity.type
_entity.pdbx_description
1 polymer ?
#
loop_
_entity_poly.entity_id
_entity_poly.type
_entity_poly.pdbx_seq_one_letter_code
_entity_poly.pdbx_strand_id
1 'polypeptide(L)'
;MTEQEKMARKTERKLKKWEALGGQPKKVVARLDPIQFKRAEAIRDKFGFKSIYEMSQYLWGAFLRVAGPDNDTSVEPVPEEIEMMFDGYADSEKHFEYVKPKRSMNNDSLNSSKHNLKSN
;
A
#
# COMPACT_ATOMS: atom_id res chain seq x y z
N MET A 1 36.37 5.62 -11.10
CA MET A 1 35.13 6.23 -10.59
C MET A 1 35.02 5.93 -9.12
N THR A 2 35.04 6.96 -8.28
CA THR A 2 35.01 6.82 -6.82
C THR A 2 33.60 6.43 -6.35
N GLU A 3 33.47 5.89 -5.13
CA GLU A 3 32.15 5.59 -4.55
C GLU A 3 31.26 6.83 -4.40
N GLN A 4 31.88 7.99 -4.18
CA GLN A 4 31.19 9.28 -4.12
C GLN A 4 30.57 9.67 -5.48
N GLU A 5 31.31 9.49 -6.58
CA GLU A 5 30.81 9.75 -7.93
C GLU A 5 29.64 8.82 -8.31
N LYS A 6 29.71 7.54 -7.92
CA LYS A 6 28.62 6.59 -8.14
C LYS A 6 27.35 6.99 -7.39
N MET A 7 27.48 7.42 -6.14
CA MET A 7 26.35 7.88 -5.31
C MET A 7 25.73 9.17 -5.83
N ALA A 8 26.55 10.13 -6.26
CA ALA A 8 26.10 11.37 -6.88
C ALA A 8 25.27 11.08 -8.14
N ARG A 9 25.80 10.25 -9.05
CA ARG A 9 25.10 9.85 -10.28
C ARG A 9 23.78 9.11 -10.00
N LYS A 10 23.73 8.27 -8.97
CA LYS A 10 22.49 7.57 -8.56
C LYS A 10 21.44 8.56 -8.03
N THR A 11 21.87 9.56 -7.27
CA THR A 11 21.00 10.59 -6.71
C THR A 11 20.44 11.49 -7.80
N GLU A 12 21.27 11.92 -8.74
CA GLU A 12 20.88 12.72 -9.90
C GLU A 12 19.84 11.98 -10.77
N ARG A 13 20.11 10.71 -11.11
CA ARG A 13 19.15 9.86 -11.85
C ARG A 13 17.81 9.73 -11.13
N LYS A 14 17.84 9.62 -9.81
CA LYS A 14 16.64 9.52 -8.98
C LYS A 14 15.84 10.83 -9.01
N LEU A 15 16.53 11.97 -8.88
CA LEU A 15 15.91 13.29 -8.90
C LEU A 15 15.27 13.59 -10.25
N LYS A 16 15.98 13.32 -11.35
CA LYS A 16 15.45 13.46 -12.71
C LYS A 16 14.20 12.60 -12.95
N LYS A 17 14.17 11.38 -12.39
CA LYS A 17 12.97 10.52 -12.44
C LYS A 17 11.81 11.10 -11.64
N TRP A 18 12.07 11.71 -10.49
CA TRP A 18 11.04 12.33 -9.66
C TRP A 18 10.46 13.58 -10.31
N GLU A 19 11.31 14.41 -10.91
CA GLU A 19 10.88 15.60 -11.65
C GLU A 19 9.93 15.22 -12.81
N ALA A 20 10.26 14.17 -13.57
CA ALA A 20 9.39 13.65 -14.63
C ALA A 20 8.03 13.11 -14.12
N LEU A 21 7.92 12.77 -12.84
CA LEU A 21 6.69 12.29 -12.20
C LEU A 21 5.92 13.41 -11.46
N GLY A 22 6.34 14.67 -11.61
CA GLY A 22 5.75 15.80 -10.88
C GLY A 22 6.15 15.88 -9.39
N GLY A 23 7.16 15.11 -8.97
CA GLY A 23 7.72 15.17 -7.63
C GLY A 23 8.14 13.81 -7.05
N GLN A 24 8.50 13.83 -5.76
CA GLN A 24 8.88 12.63 -5.05
C GLN A 24 7.67 11.69 -4.87
N PRO A 25 7.75 10.41 -5.28
CA PRO A 25 6.69 9.44 -5.08
C PRO A 25 6.38 9.23 -3.60
N LYS A 26 5.09 9.19 -3.26
CA LYS A 26 4.60 8.87 -1.92
C LYS A 26 4.34 7.37 -1.81
N LYS A 27 4.76 6.77 -0.69
CA LYS A 27 4.55 5.35 -0.42
C LYS A 27 3.17 5.13 0.21
N VAL A 28 2.34 4.33 -0.45
CA VAL A 28 1.10 3.80 0.14
C VAL A 28 1.41 2.43 0.75
N VAL A 29 1.08 2.22 2.02
CA VAL A 29 1.33 0.96 2.74
C VAL A 29 0.00 0.26 3.02
N ALA A 30 -0.18 -0.92 2.43
CA ALA A 30 -1.28 -1.83 2.76
C ALA A 30 -0.78 -2.92 3.71
N ARG A 31 -1.62 -3.32 4.67
CA ARG A 31 -1.35 -4.45 5.57
C ARG A 31 -2.19 -5.63 5.12
N LEU A 32 -1.53 -6.77 4.89
CA LEU A 32 -2.16 -8.04 4.61
C LEU A 32 -1.93 -8.98 5.80
N ASP A 33 -2.94 -9.75 6.18
CA ASP A 33 -2.72 -10.88 7.08
C ASP A 33 -1.92 -12.00 6.39
N PRO A 34 -1.40 -13.01 7.13
CA PRO A 34 -0.58 -14.07 6.54
C PRO A 34 -1.28 -14.89 5.45
N ILE A 35 -2.60 -15.08 5.53
CA ILE A 35 -3.39 -15.82 4.54
C ILE A 35 -3.55 -14.97 3.28
N GLN A 36 -3.91 -13.70 3.44
CA GLN A 36 -3.98 -12.74 2.35
C GLN A 36 -2.63 -12.59 1.63
N PHE A 37 -1.54 -12.54 2.39
CA PHE A 37 -0.18 -12.44 1.83
C PHE A 37 0.16 -13.65 0.96
N LYS A 38 -0.08 -14.88 1.44
CA LYS A 38 0.14 -16.10 0.65
C LYS A 38 -0.69 -16.11 -0.64
N ARG A 39 -1.94 -15.66 -0.58
CA ARG A 39 -2.79 -15.52 -1.77
C ARG A 39 -2.21 -14.50 -2.75
N ALA A 40 -1.72 -13.36 -2.25
CA ALA A 40 -1.08 -12.34 -3.08
C ALA A 40 0.20 -12.85 -3.76
N GLU A 41 0.99 -13.70 -3.10
CA GLU A 41 2.17 -14.33 -3.72
C GLU A 41 1.79 -15.27 -4.86
N ALA A 42 0.79 -16.14 -4.66
CA ALA A 42 0.32 -17.03 -5.71
C ALA A 42 -0.21 -16.27 -6.94
N ILE A 43 -0.93 -15.16 -6.71
CA ILE A 43 -1.41 -14.29 -7.80
C ILE A 43 -0.24 -13.60 -8.49
N ARG A 44 0.70 -13.02 -7.73
CA ARG A 44 1.93 -12.42 -8.28
C ARG A 44 2.60 -13.37 -9.28
N ASP A 45 2.82 -14.62 -8.87
CA ASP A 45 3.52 -15.61 -9.69
C ASP A 45 2.69 -16.02 -10.92
N LYS A 46 1.39 -16.25 -10.74
CA LYS A 46 0.48 -16.61 -11.84
C LYS A 46 0.46 -15.56 -12.96
N PHE A 47 0.46 -14.29 -12.60
CA PHE A 47 0.36 -13.17 -13.54
C PHE A 47 1.73 -12.58 -13.94
N GLY A 48 2.84 -13.16 -13.46
CA GLY A 48 4.19 -12.77 -13.88
C GLY A 48 4.70 -11.44 -13.32
N PHE A 49 4.14 -10.96 -12.20
CA PHE A 49 4.65 -9.76 -11.53
C PHE A 49 5.96 -10.05 -10.80
N LYS A 50 6.92 -9.12 -10.83
CA LYS A 50 8.22 -9.22 -10.14
C LYS A 50 8.08 -9.13 -8.62
N SER A 51 7.02 -8.48 -8.14
CA SER A 51 6.76 -8.31 -6.71
C SER A 51 5.30 -7.97 -6.42
N ILE A 52 4.87 -8.18 -5.17
CA ILE A 52 3.55 -7.70 -4.69
C ILE A 52 3.45 -6.17 -4.82
N TYR A 53 4.57 -5.46 -4.71
CA TYR A 53 4.62 -4.01 -4.90
C TYR A 53 4.30 -3.61 -6.34
N GLU A 54 4.86 -4.29 -7.34
CA GLU A 54 4.57 -4.03 -8.76
C GLU A 54 3.09 -4.32 -9.07
N MET A 55 2.55 -5.43 -8.54
CA MET A 55 1.12 -5.74 -8.63
C MET A 55 0.26 -4.63 -7.98
N SER A 56 0.66 -4.12 -6.82
CA SER A 56 -0.04 -3.02 -6.14
C SER A 56 0.02 -1.72 -6.95
N GLN A 57 1.16 -1.42 -7.58
CA GLN A 57 1.31 -0.24 -8.45
C GLN A 57 0.42 -0.35 -9.68
N TYR A 58 0.33 -1.54 -10.29
CA TYR A 58 -0.58 -1.79 -11.40
C TYR A 58 -2.04 -1.57 -11.01
N LEU A 59 -2.48 -2.13 -9.87
CA LEU A 59 -3.84 -1.95 -9.37
C LEU A 59 -4.18 -0.47 -9.12
N TRP A 60 -3.28 0.30 -8.50
CA TRP A 60 -3.47 1.73 -8.32
C TRP A 60 -3.54 2.48 -9.66
N GLY A 61 -2.68 2.12 -10.61
CA GLY A 61 -2.69 2.68 -11.95
C GLY A 61 -4.04 2.44 -12.63
N ALA A 62 -4.46 1.19 -12.76
CA ALA A 62 -5.74 0.80 -13.36
C ALA A 62 -6.92 1.53 -12.69
N PHE A 63 -6.99 1.50 -11.36
CA PHE A 63 -8.09 2.12 -10.62
C PHE A 63 -8.17 3.65 -10.83
N LEU A 64 -7.04 4.37 -10.79
CA LEU A 64 -7.04 5.81 -10.96
C LEU A 64 -7.46 6.24 -12.37
N ARG A 65 -7.10 5.45 -13.40
CA ARG A 65 -7.49 5.72 -14.78
C ARG A 65 -9.00 5.60 -14.99
N VAL A 66 -9.64 4.60 -14.37
CA VAL A 66 -11.10 4.42 -14.45
C VAL A 66 -11.85 5.38 -13.53
N ALA A 67 -11.39 5.57 -12.29
CA ALA A 67 -12.10 6.37 -11.29
C ALA A 67 -11.90 7.90 -11.44
N GLY A 68 -10.90 8.34 -12.21
CA GLY A 68 -10.57 9.75 -12.40
C GLY A 68 -9.99 10.05 -13.78
N PRO A 69 -10.70 9.73 -14.87
CA PRO A 69 -10.19 9.79 -16.24
C PRO A 69 -9.72 11.19 -16.65
N ASP A 70 -10.36 12.25 -16.13
CA ASP A 70 -9.99 13.65 -16.41
C ASP A 70 -8.56 14.02 -15.97
N ASN A 71 -7.99 13.26 -15.05
CA ASN A 71 -6.63 13.46 -14.54
C ASN A 71 -5.62 12.45 -15.11
N ASP A 72 -6.03 11.57 -16.02
CA ASP A 72 -5.14 10.60 -16.65
C ASP A 72 -4.37 11.26 -17.80
N THR A 73 -3.04 11.25 -17.71
CA THR A 73 -2.15 11.76 -18.77
C THR A 73 -1.66 10.63 -19.70
N SER A 74 -2.14 9.39 -19.51
CA SER A 74 -1.80 8.26 -20.37
C SER A 74 -2.36 8.43 -21.78
N VAL A 75 -1.56 8.10 -22.79
CA VAL A 75 -1.97 8.16 -24.20
C VAL A 75 -2.68 6.87 -24.64
N GLU A 76 -2.32 5.73 -24.04
CA GLU A 76 -2.97 4.45 -24.33
C GLU A 76 -4.33 4.41 -23.62
N PRO A 77 -5.42 3.95 -24.26
CA PRO A 77 -6.71 3.77 -23.60
C PRO A 77 -6.64 2.73 -22.47
N VAL A 78 -7.60 2.76 -21.54
CA VAL A 78 -7.75 1.68 -20.55
C VAL A 78 -8.30 0.45 -21.30
N PRO A 79 -7.76 -0.76 -21.11
CA PRO A 79 -8.35 -1.95 -21.70
C PRO A 79 -9.80 -2.14 -21.24
N GLU A 80 -10.69 -2.52 -22.16
CA GLU A 80 -12.14 -2.70 -21.91
C GLU A 80 -12.41 -3.60 -20.68
N GLU A 81 -11.62 -4.66 -20.52
CA GLU A 81 -11.73 -5.59 -19.39
C GLU A 81 -11.52 -4.89 -18.03
N ILE A 82 -10.62 -3.90 -17.98
CA ILE A 82 -10.34 -3.12 -16.78
C ILE A 82 -11.42 -2.06 -16.55
N GLU A 83 -11.91 -1.43 -17.62
CA GLU A 83 -13.06 -0.51 -17.52
C GLU A 83 -14.26 -1.23 -16.93
N MET A 84 -14.64 -2.39 -17.48
CA MET A 84 -15.75 -3.21 -16.99
C MET A 84 -15.58 -3.69 -15.54
N MET A 85 -14.35 -3.86 -15.05
CA MET A 85 -14.10 -4.29 -13.67
C MET A 85 -14.41 -3.20 -12.64
N PHE A 86 -14.33 -1.94 -13.02
CA PHE A 86 -14.48 -0.79 -12.12
C PHE A 86 -15.68 0.10 -12.45
N ASP A 87 -16.28 -0.04 -13.64
CA ASP A 87 -17.48 0.67 -14.06
C ASP A 87 -18.69 0.30 -13.17
N GLY A 88 -19.48 1.29 -12.79
CA GLY A 88 -20.67 1.13 -11.94
C GLY A 88 -20.45 0.95 -10.42
N TYR A 89 -19.21 0.85 -9.92
CA TYR A 89 -18.95 0.67 -8.47
C TYR A 89 -18.82 1.97 -7.66
N ALA A 90 -19.01 3.14 -8.27
CA ALA A 90 -18.87 4.45 -7.60
C ALA A 90 -19.76 4.57 -6.35
N ASP A 91 -20.96 3.99 -6.39
CA ASP A 91 -21.94 4.02 -5.31
C ASP A 91 -22.04 2.69 -4.53
N SER A 92 -21.14 1.74 -4.78
CA SER A 92 -21.17 0.44 -4.08
C SER A 92 -20.85 0.56 -2.59
N GLU A 93 -21.56 -0.22 -1.76
CA GLU A 93 -21.29 -0.27 -0.31
C GLU A 93 -19.84 -0.72 -0.06
N LYS A 94 -19.07 0.13 0.61
CA LYS A 94 -17.68 -0.15 0.97
C LYS A 94 -17.63 -1.15 2.12
N HIS A 95 -17.66 -2.45 1.81
CA HIS A 95 -17.38 -3.51 2.79
C HIS A 95 -15.88 -3.58 3.11
N PHE A 96 -15.38 -2.56 3.82
CA PHE A 96 -13.98 -2.51 4.25
C PHE A 96 -13.81 -3.16 5.63
N GLU A 97 -13.24 -4.36 5.66
CA GLU A 97 -13.14 -5.19 6.87
C GLU A 97 -11.95 -4.84 7.79
N TYR A 98 -11.11 -3.85 7.45
CA TYR A 98 -9.95 -3.55 8.27
C TYR A 98 -10.34 -2.86 9.58
N VAL A 99 -10.49 -3.68 10.63
CA VAL A 99 -10.59 -3.22 12.00
C VAL A 99 -9.18 -3.09 12.56
N LYS A 100 -8.74 -1.86 12.84
CA LYS A 100 -7.46 -1.61 13.54
C LYS A 100 -7.46 -2.40 14.86
N PRO A 101 -6.46 -3.27 15.13
CA PRO A 101 -6.40 -3.98 16.40
C PRO A 101 -6.45 -2.98 17.55
N LYS A 102 -7.39 -3.16 18.48
CA LYS A 102 -7.40 -2.38 19.72
C LYS A 102 -6.06 -2.62 20.40
N ARG A 103 -5.29 -1.57 20.67
CA ARG A 103 -4.07 -1.69 21.47
C ARG A 103 -4.48 -2.36 22.78
N SER A 104 -3.84 -3.48 23.13
CA SER A 104 -3.91 -4.01 24.48
C SER A 104 -3.66 -2.85 25.42
N MET A 105 -4.65 -2.49 26.25
CA MET A 105 -4.39 -1.58 27.36
C MET A 105 -3.25 -2.20 28.18
N ASN A 106 -2.31 -1.35 28.60
CA ASN A 106 -1.17 -1.76 29.41
C ASN A 106 -1.62 -2.63 30.58
N ASN A 107 -0.84 -3.67 30.88
CA ASN A 107 -0.96 -4.50 32.07
C ASN A 107 -0.59 -3.72 33.36
N ASP A 108 -1.09 -2.50 33.54
CA ASP A 108 -0.85 -1.70 34.75
C ASP A 108 -1.79 -2.07 35.91
N SER A 109 -2.66 -3.07 35.74
CA SER A 109 -3.59 -3.53 36.78
C SER A 109 -3.15 -4.79 37.54
N LEU A 110 -1.93 -5.31 37.32
CA LEU A 110 -1.48 -6.54 37.99
C LEU A 110 -0.68 -6.34 39.30
N ASN A 111 -0.59 -5.12 39.86
CA ASN A 111 0.19 -4.93 41.09
C ASN A 111 -0.42 -4.05 42.20
N SER A 112 -1.73 -3.77 42.19
CA SER A 112 -2.38 -3.00 43.27
C SER A 112 -3.05 -3.84 44.38
N SER A 113 -2.97 -5.17 44.34
CA SER A 113 -3.61 -6.04 45.35
C SER A 113 -2.66 -6.60 46.44
N LYS A 114 -1.51 -5.96 46.68
CA LYS A 114 -0.61 -6.30 47.80
C LYS A 114 -0.36 -5.12 48.73
N HIS A 115 -1.42 -4.47 49.21
CA HIS A 115 -1.33 -3.66 50.43
C HIS A 115 -2.73 -3.44 51.00
N ASN A 116 -3.17 -4.35 51.87
CA ASN A 116 -3.95 -4.07 53.08
C ASN A 116 -4.52 -5.38 53.64
N LEU A 117 -3.69 -6.06 54.43
CA LEU A 117 -4.10 -7.02 55.46
C LEU A 117 -2.92 -7.15 56.43
N LYS A 118 -2.81 -6.17 57.34
CA LYS A 118 -2.17 -6.37 58.63
C LYS A 118 -3.07 -5.74 59.70
N SER A 119 -3.55 -6.66 60.53
CA SER A 119 -4.15 -6.57 61.86
C SER A 119 -4.20 -5.21 62.55
N ASN A 120 -5.38 -4.88 63.09
CA ASN A 120 -5.68 -5.08 64.52
C ASN A 120 -7.18 -5.30 64.71
#